data_AF-A0ABD1R9Q6-F1
#
_entry.id   AF-A0ABD1R9Q6-F1
#
_cell.length_a   1.000
_cell.length_b   1.000
_cell.length_c   1.000
_cell.angle_alpha   90.00
_cell.angle_beta   90.00
_cell.angle_gamma   90.00
#
_symmetry.space_group_name_H-M   'P 1'
#
loop_
_entity.id
_entity.type
_entity.pdbx_description
1 polymer ?
#
loop_
_entity_poly.entity_id
_entity_poly.type
_entity_poly.pdbx_seq_one_letter_code
_entity_poly.pdbx_strand_id
1 'polypeptide(L)'
;MHHLLIMEELGGNAWWFDRFLAQHIAIFYYFMTAFMYALSPRMAYHFSECVEGHAFETYDKFIKAQGVELKKLPAPTVAIKYYTEGDLYLFDEFQTARPPNSRRPKIENLYDVFMNIRDDEAEHCKTMKACQSHGSIRSPHSYPDDERDDDSGCIVPEADCQGIVDCIKKSVKDPGAMKN
;
A
#
# COMPACT_ATOMS: atom_id res chain seq x y z
N MET A 1 -3.29 6.98 4.98
CA MET A 1 -4.03 8.02 5.76
C MET A 1 -3.12 9.13 6.28
N HIS A 2 -1.93 8.84 6.81
CA HIS A 2 -1.06 9.87 7.41
C HIS A 2 -0.45 10.86 6.40
N HIS A 3 -0.09 10.43 5.19
CA HIS A 3 0.38 11.35 4.14
C HIS A 3 -0.66 12.41 3.76
N LEU A 4 -1.95 12.06 3.77
CA LEU A 4 -3.03 13.01 3.51
C LEU A 4 -3.04 14.12 4.57
N LEU A 5 -3.02 13.77 5.85
CA LEU A 5 -3.01 14.75 6.94
C LEU A 5 -1.80 15.69 6.85
N ILE A 6 -0.64 15.18 6.45
CA ILE A 6 0.56 16.01 6.21
C ILE A 6 0.29 17.01 5.07
N MET A 7 -0.30 16.58 3.96
CA MET A 7 -0.64 17.48 2.85
C MET A 7 -1.73 18.48 3.22
N GLU A 8 -2.68 18.11 4.08
CA GLU A 8 -3.70 19.01 4.60
C GLU A 8 -3.10 20.11 5.49
N GLU A 9 -2.17 19.77 6.39
CA GLU A 9 -1.44 20.77 7.20
C GLU A 9 -0.64 21.74 6.32
N LEU A 10 -0.15 21.29 5.17
CA LEU A 10 0.55 22.11 4.18
C LEU A 10 -0.40 22.93 3.28
N GLY A 11 -1.73 22.82 3.49
CA GLY A 11 -2.73 23.62 2.78
C GLY A 11 -3.41 22.92 1.60
N GLY A 12 -3.20 21.62 1.41
CA GLY A 12 -3.84 20.82 0.33
C GLY A 12 -5.38 20.74 0.40
N ASN A 13 -5.97 21.24 1.48
CA ASN A 13 -7.42 21.30 1.72
C ASN A 13 -7.93 22.76 1.89
N ALA A 14 -7.15 23.76 1.48
CA ALA A 14 -7.53 25.16 1.66
C ALA A 14 -8.76 25.55 0.82
N TRP A 15 -8.91 24.97 -0.38
CA TRP A 15 -9.98 25.33 -1.31
C TRP A 15 -11.14 24.35 -1.23
N TRP A 16 -12.38 24.86 -1.36
CA TRP A 16 -13.58 24.01 -1.36
C TRP A 16 -13.60 23.04 -2.56
N PHE A 17 -13.06 23.47 -3.70
CA PHE A 17 -13.03 22.68 -4.93
C PHE A 17 -12.15 21.44 -4.77
N ASP A 18 -10.99 21.58 -4.11
CA ASP A 18 -10.09 20.45 -3.83
C ASP A 18 -10.81 19.37 -3.01
N ARG A 19 -11.58 19.78 -2.00
CA ARG A 19 -12.42 18.86 -1.19
C ARG A 19 -13.46 18.14 -2.02
N PHE A 20 -14.21 18.92 -2.80
CA PHE A 20 -15.27 18.39 -3.63
C PHE A 20 -14.72 17.35 -4.62
N LEU A 21 -13.64 17.70 -5.32
CA LEU A 21 -13.01 16.83 -6.29
C LEU A 21 -12.44 15.57 -5.61
N ALA A 22 -11.70 15.73 -4.51
CA ALA A 22 -11.10 14.61 -3.78
C ALA A 22 -12.16 13.61 -3.30
N GLN A 23 -13.28 14.09 -2.75
CA GLN A 23 -14.35 13.22 -2.26
C GLN A 23 -15.00 12.40 -3.38
N HIS A 24 -15.27 13.00 -4.54
CA HIS A 24 -15.89 12.29 -5.66
C HIS A 24 -14.93 11.28 -6.30
N ILE A 25 -13.65 11.65 -6.45
CA ILE A 25 -12.62 10.74 -6.93
C ILE A 25 -12.44 9.57 -5.96
N ALA A 26 -12.43 9.81 -4.64
CA ALA A 26 -12.29 8.76 -3.64
C ALA A 26 -13.42 7.72 -3.71
N ILE A 27 -14.67 8.16 -3.86
CA ILE A 27 -15.83 7.26 -4.01
C ILE A 27 -15.69 6.42 -5.29
N PHE A 28 -15.36 7.07 -6.41
CA PHE A 28 -15.16 6.36 -7.68
C PHE A 28 -14.01 5.34 -7.58
N TYR A 29 -12.88 5.75 -7.04
CA TYR A 29 -11.70 4.91 -6.84
C TYR A 29 -11.99 3.69 -5.96
N TYR A 30 -12.75 3.88 -4.88
CA TYR A 30 -13.17 2.78 -4.01
C TYR A 30 -13.98 1.71 -4.75
N PHE A 31 -15.04 2.10 -5.47
CA PHE A 31 -15.85 1.13 -6.21
C PHE A 31 -15.08 0.47 -7.35
N MET A 32 -14.23 1.23 -8.03
CA MET A 32 -13.41 0.73 -9.13
C MET A 32 -12.42 -0.34 -8.62
N THR A 33 -11.69 -0.06 -7.54
CA THR A 33 -10.74 -1.00 -6.92
C THR A 33 -11.44 -2.22 -6.32
N ALA A 34 -12.57 -2.05 -5.64
CA ALA A 34 -13.37 -3.16 -5.12
C ALA A 34 -13.86 -4.09 -6.24
N PHE A 35 -14.33 -3.52 -7.36
CA PHE A 35 -14.74 -4.30 -8.53
C PHE A 35 -13.57 -5.02 -9.18
N MET A 36 -12.43 -4.35 -9.37
CA MET A 36 -11.21 -4.99 -9.88
C MET A 36 -10.79 -6.17 -8.99
N TYR A 37 -10.82 -5.98 -7.67
CA TYR A 37 -10.45 -7.02 -6.71
C TYR A 37 -11.38 -8.21 -6.80
N ALA A 38 -12.70 -7.97 -6.90
CA ALA A 38 -13.68 -9.04 -7.08
C ALA A 38 -13.48 -9.84 -8.38
N LEU A 39 -13.01 -9.19 -9.46
CA LEU A 39 -12.69 -9.86 -10.72
C LEU A 39 -11.37 -10.63 -10.68
N SER A 40 -10.31 -9.99 -10.18
CA SER A 40 -8.97 -10.55 -10.02
C SER A 40 -8.16 -9.72 -9.01
N PRO A 41 -7.89 -10.27 -7.81
CA PRO A 41 -7.03 -9.64 -6.81
C PRO A 41 -5.64 -9.31 -7.36
N ARG A 42 -5.06 -10.18 -8.18
CA ARG A 42 -3.75 -9.95 -8.81
C ARG A 42 -3.75 -8.68 -9.67
N MET A 43 -4.82 -8.44 -10.41
CA MET A 43 -4.97 -7.23 -11.23
C MET A 43 -5.09 -5.98 -10.35
N ALA A 44 -5.86 -6.05 -9.27
CA ALA A 44 -6.02 -4.95 -8.33
C ALA A 44 -4.69 -4.58 -7.66
N TYR A 45 -3.92 -5.57 -7.19
CA TYR A 45 -2.60 -5.34 -6.59
C TYR A 45 -1.58 -4.80 -7.59
N HIS A 46 -1.58 -5.25 -8.83
CA HIS A 46 -0.71 -4.68 -9.88
C HIS A 46 -1.08 -3.23 -10.21
N PHE A 47 -2.38 -2.91 -10.23
CA PHE A 47 -2.82 -1.52 -10.40
C PHE A 47 -2.35 -0.64 -9.24
N SER A 48 -2.51 -1.10 -7.99
CA SER A 48 -1.97 -0.40 -6.83
C SER A 48 -0.45 -0.26 -6.91
N GLU A 49 0.31 -1.30 -7.30
CA GLU A 49 1.77 -1.22 -7.52
C GLU A 49 2.14 -0.08 -8.48
N CYS A 50 1.39 0.08 -9.58
CA CYS A 50 1.61 1.16 -10.55
C CYS A 50 1.30 2.55 -9.97
N VAL A 51 0.24 2.67 -9.17
CA VAL A 51 -0.13 3.92 -8.50
C VAL A 51 0.98 4.34 -7.53
N GLU A 52 1.46 3.41 -6.70
CA GLU A 52 2.56 3.68 -5.76
C GLU A 52 3.87 4.03 -6.49
N GLY A 53 4.17 3.32 -7.60
CA GLY A 53 5.32 3.63 -8.43
C GLY A 53 5.26 5.05 -9.02
N HIS A 54 4.08 5.48 -9.46
CA HIS A 54 3.88 6.85 -9.94
C HIS A 54 3.98 7.90 -8.83
N ALA A 55 3.49 7.58 -7.63
CA ALA A 55 3.62 8.44 -6.45
C ALA A 55 5.10 8.63 -6.08
N PHE A 56 5.88 7.54 -6.02
CA PHE A 56 7.32 7.57 -5.80
C PHE A 56 8.03 8.52 -6.77
N GLU A 57 7.79 8.34 -8.08
CA GLU A 57 8.43 9.19 -9.10
C GLU A 57 8.06 10.67 -8.95
N THR A 58 6.82 10.95 -8.57
CA THR A 58 6.32 12.32 -8.40
C THR A 58 7.04 13.00 -7.23
N TYR A 59 7.15 12.33 -6.09
CA TYR A 59 7.90 12.85 -4.96
C TYR A 59 9.39 12.98 -5.25
N ASP A 60 9.99 12.01 -5.94
CA ASP A 60 11.41 12.08 -6.31
C ASP A 60 11.71 13.28 -7.22
N LYS A 61 10.85 13.54 -8.22
CA LYS A 61 10.93 14.73 -9.08
C LYS A 61 10.77 16.02 -8.26
N PHE A 62 9.80 16.06 -7.33
CA PHE A 62 9.54 17.22 -6.49
C PHE A 62 10.73 17.54 -5.56
N ILE A 63 11.28 16.54 -4.89
CA ILE A 63 12.44 16.67 -4.00
C ILE A 63 13.67 17.16 -4.77
N LYS A 64 13.92 16.64 -5.98
CA LYS A 64 15.01 17.10 -6.84
C LYS A 64 14.82 18.55 -7.28
N ALA A 65 13.59 18.96 -7.57
CA ALA A 65 13.29 20.32 -8.03
C ALA A 65 13.32 21.36 -6.90
N GLN A 66 12.83 21.02 -5.71
CA GLN A 66 12.60 21.98 -4.60
C GLN A 66 13.46 21.71 -3.36
N GLY A 67 14.40 20.78 -3.43
CA GLY A 67 15.09 20.27 -2.25
C GLY A 67 15.83 21.32 -1.41
N VAL A 68 16.33 22.40 -2.03
CA VAL A 68 17.00 23.49 -1.32
C VAL A 68 16.01 24.30 -0.49
N GLU A 69 14.83 24.59 -1.04
CA GLU A 69 13.79 25.35 -0.33
C GLU A 69 13.14 24.51 0.77
N LEU A 70 12.90 23.22 0.51
CA LEU A 70 12.33 22.29 1.49
C LEU A 70 13.19 22.16 2.76
N LYS A 71 14.52 22.28 2.64
CA LYS A 71 15.44 22.24 3.80
C LYS A 71 15.34 23.47 4.71
N LYS A 72 14.85 24.60 4.19
CA LYS A 72 14.67 25.85 4.96
C LYS A 72 13.36 25.85 5.75
N LEU A 73 12.40 25.01 5.36
CA LEU A 73 11.08 24.97 5.96
C LEU A 73 11.05 23.98 7.13
N PRO A 74 10.39 24.33 8.24
CA PRO A 74 10.23 23.44 9.37
C PRO A 74 9.34 22.26 8.98
N ALA A 75 9.57 21.11 9.62
CA ALA A 75 8.72 19.95 9.43
C ALA A 75 7.33 20.17 10.10
N PRO A 76 6.22 19.80 9.44
CA PRO A 76 4.89 19.85 10.02
C PRO A 76 4.77 18.93 11.23
N THR A 77 4.01 19.37 12.23
CA THR A 77 3.88 18.65 13.51
C THR A 77 3.24 17.28 13.32
N VAL A 78 2.27 17.12 12.41
CA VAL A 78 1.68 15.81 12.12
C VAL A 78 2.70 14.83 11.55
N ALA A 79 3.63 15.28 10.71
CA ALA A 79 4.67 14.41 10.17
C ALA A 79 5.64 13.95 11.26
N ILE A 80 6.08 14.87 12.12
CA ILE A 80 6.96 14.53 13.25
C ILE A 80 6.29 13.48 14.11
N LYS A 81 5.04 13.70 14.51
CA LYS A 81 4.26 12.75 15.31
C LYS A 81 4.16 11.39 14.62
N TYR A 82 3.73 11.35 13.37
CA TYR A 82 3.55 10.09 12.65
C TYR A 82 4.82 9.25 12.55
N TYR A 83 5.95 9.87 12.26
CA TYR A 83 7.19 9.14 11.98
C TYR A 83 8.08 8.90 13.21
N THR A 84 7.86 9.65 14.30
CA THR A 84 8.74 9.61 15.49
C THR A 84 8.00 9.30 16.79
N GLU A 85 6.68 9.51 16.87
CA GLU A 85 5.88 9.33 18.08
C GLU A 85 4.79 8.25 17.88
N GLY A 86 4.66 7.34 18.85
CA GLY A 86 3.59 6.35 18.88
C GLY A 86 4.01 4.91 18.51
N ASP A 87 3.02 4.06 18.34
CA ASP A 87 3.21 2.66 17.97
C ASP A 87 3.36 2.53 16.44
N LEU A 88 4.58 2.24 16.01
CA LEU A 88 4.95 2.06 14.59
C LEU A 88 4.58 0.67 14.06
N TYR A 89 3.70 -0.06 14.75
CA TYR A 89 3.21 -1.38 14.32
C TYR A 89 2.73 -1.40 12.86
N LEU A 90 1.75 -0.55 12.50
CA LEU A 90 1.25 -0.49 11.11
C LEU A 90 2.35 -0.04 10.13
N PHE A 91 3.32 0.76 10.57
CA PHE A 91 4.41 1.22 9.71
C PHE A 91 5.34 0.07 9.31
N ASP A 92 5.60 -0.87 10.23
CA ASP A 92 6.41 -2.06 9.94
C ASP A 92 5.62 -3.09 9.12
N GLU A 93 4.30 -3.21 9.31
CA GLU A 93 3.44 -4.14 8.53
C GLU A 93 3.47 -3.88 7.01
N PHE A 94 3.55 -2.62 6.60
CA PHE A 94 3.62 -2.24 5.18
C PHE A 94 5.06 -2.23 4.62
N GLN A 95 6.02 -2.86 5.31
CA GLN A 95 7.42 -2.98 4.86
C GLN A 95 7.82 -4.45 4.67
N THR A 96 7.18 -5.13 3.73
CA THR A 96 7.38 -6.57 3.49
C THR A 96 8.78 -6.96 3.00
N ALA A 97 9.59 -6.01 2.54
CA ALA A 97 10.93 -6.26 2.01
C ALA A 97 12.06 -6.08 3.05
N ARG A 98 11.73 -5.80 4.32
CA ARG A 98 12.71 -5.48 5.36
C ARG A 98 12.37 -6.14 6.70
N PRO A 99 13.37 -6.37 7.56
CA PRO A 99 13.09 -6.82 8.91
C PRO A 99 12.36 -5.72 9.71
N PRO A 100 11.41 -6.10 10.59
CA PRO A 100 10.69 -5.15 11.45
C PRO A 100 11.65 -4.34 12.32
N ASN A 101 11.24 -3.14 12.70
CA ASN A 101 12.05 -2.17 13.45
C ASN A 101 13.33 -1.67 12.78
N SER A 102 13.62 -2.03 11.53
CA SER A 102 14.88 -1.64 10.87
C SER A 102 14.90 -0.21 10.35
N ARG A 103 13.75 0.35 9.97
CA ARG A 103 13.61 1.73 9.50
C ARG A 103 12.92 2.58 10.56
N ARG A 104 13.61 3.58 11.09
CA ARG A 104 13.06 4.59 12.00
C ARG A 104 13.38 5.97 11.45
N PRO A 105 12.44 6.60 10.75
CA PRO A 105 12.67 7.86 10.09
C PRO A 105 13.03 8.97 11.09
N LYS A 106 13.98 9.82 10.73
CA LYS A 106 14.28 11.06 11.45
C LYS A 106 13.78 12.24 10.64
N ILE A 107 13.29 13.26 11.33
CA ILE A 107 12.68 14.43 10.70
C ILE A 107 13.25 15.68 11.36
N GLU A 108 14.03 16.44 10.62
CA GLU A 108 14.57 17.74 11.07
C GLU A 108 13.94 18.90 10.30
N ASN A 109 13.60 18.66 9.03
CA ASN A 109 13.06 19.68 8.12
C ASN A 109 12.00 19.07 7.18
N LEU A 110 11.34 19.92 6.39
CA LEU A 110 10.31 19.47 5.46
C LEU A 110 10.87 18.58 4.32
N TYR A 111 12.15 18.75 3.95
CA TYR A 111 12.80 17.87 2.98
C TYR A 111 12.86 16.42 3.47
N ASP A 112 13.16 16.21 4.75
CA ASP A 112 13.19 14.86 5.35
C ASP A 112 11.80 14.23 5.34
N VAL A 113 10.74 15.03 5.56
CA VAL A 113 9.35 14.54 5.46
C VAL A 113 9.05 14.01 4.07
N PHE A 114 9.34 14.78 3.01
CA PHE A 114 9.08 14.33 1.63
C PHE A 114 9.97 13.13 1.24
N MET A 115 11.21 13.08 1.71
CA MET A 115 12.08 11.90 1.55
C MET A 115 11.46 10.66 2.19
N ASN A 116 10.93 10.79 3.41
CA ASN A 116 10.29 9.68 4.10
C ASN A 116 9.00 9.23 3.40
N ILE A 117 8.18 10.17 2.92
CA ILE A 117 6.97 9.86 2.12
C ILE A 117 7.37 9.11 0.85
N ARG A 118 8.34 9.63 0.08
CA ARG A 118 8.83 8.94 -1.12
C ARG A 118 9.27 7.51 -0.82
N ASP A 119 10.07 7.35 0.23
CA ASP A 119 10.58 6.03 0.61
C ASP A 119 9.46 5.10 1.12
N ASP A 120 8.39 5.63 1.73
CA ASP A 120 7.18 4.86 2.05
C ASP A 120 6.53 4.31 0.78
N GLU A 121 6.35 5.15 -0.27
CA GLU A 121 5.74 4.68 -1.53
C GLU A 121 6.58 3.59 -2.21
N ALA A 122 7.91 3.63 -2.05
CA ALA A 122 8.79 2.57 -2.53
C ALA A 122 8.58 1.25 -1.77
N GLU A 123 8.34 1.30 -0.46
CA GLU A 123 8.02 0.09 0.31
C GLU A 123 6.60 -0.40 0.01
N HIS A 124 5.62 0.50 -0.13
CA HIS A 124 4.26 0.18 -0.56
C HIS A 124 4.26 -0.55 -1.91
N CYS A 125 5.03 -0.06 -2.88
CA CYS A 125 5.18 -0.71 -4.19
C CYS A 125 5.67 -2.16 -4.05
N LYS A 126 6.68 -2.42 -3.21
CA LYS A 126 7.18 -3.79 -2.95
C LYS A 126 6.12 -4.65 -2.26
N THR A 127 5.36 -4.08 -1.33
CA THR A 127 4.26 -4.79 -0.66
C THR A 127 3.14 -5.13 -1.63
N MET A 128 2.70 -4.19 -2.48
CA MET A 128 1.70 -4.46 -3.51
C MET A 128 2.18 -5.53 -4.50
N LYS A 129 3.47 -5.53 -4.84
CA LYS A 129 4.07 -6.59 -5.65
C LYS A 129 4.05 -7.95 -4.96
N ALA A 130 4.37 -8.02 -3.67
CA ALA A 130 4.28 -9.25 -2.89
C ALA A 130 2.84 -9.77 -2.82
N CYS A 131 1.83 -8.89 -2.73
CA CYS A 131 0.41 -9.27 -2.70
C CYS A 131 -0.07 -9.97 -3.98
N GLN A 132 0.67 -9.86 -5.10
CA GLN A 132 0.29 -10.51 -6.36
C GLN A 132 0.50 -12.02 -6.37
N SER A 133 1.19 -12.56 -5.36
CA SER A 133 1.50 -13.99 -5.21
C SER A 133 0.95 -14.49 -3.88
N HIS A 134 0.19 -15.59 -3.91
CA HIS A 134 -0.40 -16.19 -2.71
C HIS A 134 0.69 -16.69 -1.75
N GLY A 135 0.50 -16.51 -0.44
CA GLY A 135 1.45 -16.93 0.60
C GLY A 135 2.77 -16.13 0.66
N SER A 136 2.93 -15.06 -0.14
CA SER A 136 4.16 -14.27 -0.20
C SER A 136 4.30 -13.23 0.92
N ILE A 137 3.29 -13.06 1.77
CA ILE A 137 3.26 -12.03 2.81
C ILE A 137 3.10 -12.71 4.16
N ARG A 138 4.00 -12.37 5.08
CA ARG A 138 3.95 -12.76 6.48
C ARG A 138 3.96 -11.49 7.32
N SER A 139 3.11 -11.41 8.34
CA SER A 139 3.15 -10.29 9.28
C SER A 139 4.53 -10.24 9.95
N PRO A 140 5.23 -9.11 9.94
CA PRO A 140 6.50 -8.93 10.64
C PRO A 140 6.40 -9.16 12.16
N HIS A 141 5.17 -9.14 12.70
CA HIS A 141 4.88 -9.35 14.11
C HIS A 141 4.37 -10.77 14.44
N SER A 142 4.31 -11.67 13.45
CA SER A 142 3.97 -13.08 13.71
C SER A 142 5.05 -13.76 14.56
N TYR A 143 4.66 -14.48 15.62
CA TYR A 143 5.61 -15.20 16.46
C TYR A 143 6.18 -16.42 15.71
N PRO A 144 7.40 -16.88 16.05
CA PRO A 144 7.97 -18.09 15.45
C PRO A 144 7.19 -19.37 15.78
N ASP A 145 6.35 -19.36 16.83
CA ASP A 145 5.69 -20.55 17.37
C ASP A 145 4.28 -20.84 16.80
N ASP A 146 3.79 -20.07 15.82
CA ASP A 146 2.56 -20.43 15.05
C ASP A 146 2.83 -21.55 14.01
N GLU A 147 3.87 -22.36 14.22
CA GLU A 147 4.16 -23.55 13.40
C GLU A 147 3.32 -24.78 13.81
N ARG A 148 2.47 -24.69 14.84
CA ARG A 148 1.59 -25.77 15.28
C ARG A 148 0.25 -25.24 15.80
N ASP A 149 -0.82 -25.57 15.08
CA ASP A 149 -2.24 -25.51 15.44
C ASP A 149 -3.08 -24.50 14.63
N ASP A 150 -3.46 -24.88 13.40
CA ASP A 150 -4.88 -24.95 13.00
C ASP A 150 -5.04 -25.83 11.74
N ASP A 151 -4.90 -27.15 11.89
CA ASP A 151 -5.49 -28.14 10.98
C ASP A 151 -6.95 -28.42 11.41
N SER A 152 -7.78 -27.39 11.46
CA SER A 152 -9.23 -27.54 11.61
C SER A 152 -10.01 -26.33 11.04
N GLY A 153 -9.65 -25.89 9.83
CA GLY A 153 -10.42 -24.92 9.06
C GLY A 153 -10.97 -25.55 7.78
N CYS A 154 -12.30 -25.57 7.62
CA CYS A 154 -13.07 -26.01 6.44
C CYS A 154 -12.25 -26.25 5.16
N ILE A 155 -12.16 -27.51 4.73
CA ILE A 155 -11.70 -27.88 3.38
C ILE A 155 -12.73 -27.32 2.38
N VAL A 156 -12.56 -26.04 2.01
CA VAL A 156 -13.10 -25.54 0.75
C VAL A 156 -12.18 -26.12 -0.31
N PRO A 157 -12.67 -26.90 -1.29
CA PRO A 157 -11.84 -27.44 -2.35
C PRO A 157 -11.03 -26.30 -2.95
N GLU A 158 -9.71 -26.44 -2.90
CA GLU A 158 -8.72 -25.48 -3.35
C GLU A 158 -8.85 -25.33 -4.87
N ALA A 159 -9.81 -24.52 -5.29
CA ALA A 159 -9.88 -24.05 -6.65
C ALA A 159 -8.78 -23.01 -6.80
N ASP A 160 -7.59 -23.48 -7.17
CA ASP A 160 -6.40 -22.72 -7.54
C ASP A 160 -6.69 -21.80 -8.75
N CYS A 161 -7.49 -20.77 -8.50
CA CYS A 161 -8.03 -19.82 -9.46
C CYS A 161 -8.03 -18.44 -8.79
N GLN A 162 -7.16 -17.56 -9.27
CA GLN A 162 -6.84 -16.24 -8.68
C GLN A 162 -7.93 -15.17 -8.98
N GLY A 163 -9.20 -15.58 -9.09
CA GLY A 163 -10.35 -14.72 -9.42
C GLY A 163 -11.30 -15.35 -10.44
N ILE A 164 -12.46 -14.72 -10.65
CA ILE A 164 -13.52 -15.20 -11.57
C ILE A 164 -12.95 -15.41 -12.99
N VAL A 165 -12.06 -14.51 -13.44
CA VAL A 165 -11.44 -14.60 -14.76
C VAL A 165 -10.52 -15.82 -14.90
N ASP A 166 -9.78 -16.15 -13.84
CA ASP A 166 -8.86 -17.30 -13.86
C ASP A 166 -9.62 -18.62 -13.69
N CYS A 167 -10.71 -18.61 -12.90
CA CYS A 167 -11.67 -19.72 -12.87
C CYS A 167 -12.23 -20.00 -14.28
N ILE A 168 -12.68 -18.96 -14.99
CA ILE A 168 -13.24 -19.08 -16.33
C ILE A 168 -12.18 -19.54 -17.33
N LYS A 169 -10.98 -18.96 -17.32
CA LYS A 169 -9.88 -19.38 -18.22
C LYS A 169 -9.47 -20.83 -17.99
N LYS A 170 -9.42 -21.29 -16.73
CA LYS A 170 -9.13 -22.69 -16.40
C LYS A 170 -10.24 -23.62 -16.87
N SER A 171 -11.50 -23.26 -16.63
CA SER A 171 -12.67 -24.02 -17.10
C SER A 171 -12.73 -24.14 -18.63
N VAL A 172 -12.31 -23.11 -19.37
CA VAL A 172 -12.24 -23.13 -20.84
C VAL A 172 -11.05 -23.96 -21.35
N LYS A 173 -9.93 -24.00 -20.61
CA LYS A 173 -8.74 -24.77 -20.99
C LYS A 173 -8.81 -26.25 -20.61
N ASP A 174 -9.66 -26.61 -19.64
CA ASP A 174 -9.78 -27.98 -19.13
C ASP A 174 -11.24 -28.49 -19.20
N PRO A 175 -11.76 -28.79 -20.41
CA PRO A 175 -13.14 -29.26 -20.58
C PRO A 175 -13.41 -30.68 -20.02
N GLY A 176 -12.40 -31.33 -19.41
CA GLY A 176 -12.47 -32.72 -18.96
C GLY A 176 -12.95 -32.94 -17.52
N ALA A 177 -13.06 -31.92 -16.68
CA ALA A 177 -13.38 -32.08 -15.25
C ALA A 177 -14.90 -32.18 -14.93
N MET A 178 -15.76 -32.26 -15.94
CA MET A 178 -17.18 -32.64 -15.79
C MET A 178 -17.45 -33.99 -16.44
N LYS A 179 -16.81 -35.05 -15.95
CA LYS A 179 -17.26 -36.44 -16.13
C LYS A 179 -16.59 -37.35 -15.10
N ASN A 180 -17.20 -37.41 -13.91
CA ASN A 180 -17.65 -38.62 -13.20
C ASN A 180 -18.00 -38.27 -11.76
#